data_AF-X1RQQ1-F1
#
_entry.id   AF-X1RQQ1-F1
#
_cell.length_a   1.000
_cell.length_b   1.000
_cell.length_c   1.000
_cell.angle_alpha   90.00
_cell.angle_beta   90.00
_cell.angle_gamma   90.00
#
_symmetry.space_group_name_H-M   'P 1'
#
loop_
_entity.id
_entity.type
_entity.pdbx_description
1 polymer ?
#
loop_
_entity_poly.entity_id
_entity_poly.type
_entity_poly.pdbx_seq_one_letter_code
_entity_poly.pdbx_strand_id
1 'polypeptide(L)'
;RRRELLIIEELCQALKAYGSRYVLPFSFKNDKGKRTSHHLIFVSKHSRGYEIMKDIMSGESTSDTQGVPSFEYNPADLLPRQTLLFQLSRPLDELKEDLLDTFKGRRLPMQEIYEKHNVDTPYIKKNYKDVLRELYDDGSIGAICPKGKPPRKATFSDKIMVTFPK
;
A
#
# COMPACT_ATOMS: atom_id res chain seq x y z
N ARG A 1 -5.26 21.13 -10.82
CA ARG A 1 -4.95 19.75 -10.39
C ARG A 1 -3.62 19.25 -10.95
N ARG A 2 -3.39 19.16 -12.27
CA ARG A 2 -2.12 18.68 -12.84
C ARG A 2 -0.87 19.44 -12.36
N ARG A 3 -0.90 20.78 -12.35
CA ARG A 3 0.21 21.62 -11.82
C ARG A 3 0.51 21.33 -10.35
N GLU A 4 -0.52 21.15 -9.54
CA GLU A 4 -0.38 20.88 -8.09
C GLU A 4 0.28 19.52 -7.86
N LEU A 5 -0.19 18.48 -8.56
CA LEU A 5 0.41 17.14 -8.50
C LEU A 5 1.89 17.17 -8.86
N LEU A 6 2.26 17.87 -9.94
CA LEU A 6 3.65 18.02 -10.36
C LEU A 6 4.50 18.72 -9.29
N ILE A 7 4.00 19.80 -8.66
CA ILE A 7 4.74 20.50 -7.60
C ILE A 7 5.00 19.56 -6.40
N ILE A 8 3.98 18.80 -5.99
CA ILE A 8 4.11 17.87 -4.86
C ILE A 8 5.04 16.71 -5.19
N GLU A 9 4.96 16.18 -6.40
CA GLU A 9 5.86 15.13 -6.89
C GLU A 9 7.32 15.58 -6.87
N GLU A 10 7.63 16.72 -7.48
CA GLU A 10 8.99 17.29 -7.50
C GLU A 10 9.51 17.59 -6.09
N LEU A 11 8.65 18.10 -5.20
CA LEU A 11 9.01 18.32 -3.80
C LEU A 11 9.32 17.01 -3.08
N CYS A 12 8.53 15.95 -3.30
CA CYS A 12 8.81 14.63 -2.72
C CYS A 12 10.13 14.05 -3.26
N GLN A 13 10.38 14.16 -4.56
CA GLN A 13 11.62 13.69 -5.19
C GLN A 13 12.84 14.45 -4.63
N ALA A 14 12.76 15.77 -4.50
CA ALA A 14 13.83 16.58 -3.92
C ALA A 14 14.13 16.17 -2.45
N LEU A 15 13.09 15.90 -1.66
CA LEU A 15 13.24 15.44 -0.27
C LEU A 15 13.86 14.03 -0.19
N LYS A 16 13.54 13.13 -1.12
CA LYS A 16 14.13 11.78 -1.21
C LYS A 16 15.61 11.84 -1.56
N ALA A 17 15.97 12.67 -2.56
CA ALA A 17 17.35 12.89 -2.96
C ALA A 17 18.21 13.44 -1.81
N TYR A 18 17.58 14.20 -0.91
CA TYR A 18 18.24 14.73 0.28
C TYR A 18 18.41 13.69 1.40
N GLY A 19 19.33 12.74 1.23
CA GLY A 19 19.80 11.84 2.29
C GLY A 19 18.95 10.60 2.51
N SER A 20 18.52 9.94 1.42
CA SER A 20 17.81 8.65 1.40
C SER A 20 16.63 8.60 2.36
N ARG A 21 15.70 9.55 2.18
CA ARG A 21 14.54 9.73 3.07
C ARG A 21 13.32 9.00 2.56
N TYR A 22 12.54 8.50 3.49
CA TYR A 22 11.18 8.03 3.26
C TYR A 22 10.24 9.22 3.29
N VAL A 23 9.49 9.42 2.20
CA VAL A 23 8.58 10.56 2.04
C VAL A 23 7.19 10.04 1.73
N LEU A 24 6.18 10.54 2.45
CA LEU A 24 4.79 10.17 2.26
C LEU A 24 3.91 11.43 2.21
N PRO A 25 3.34 11.77 1.04
CA PRO A 25 2.39 12.87 0.92
C PRO A 25 0.98 12.42 1.34
N PHE A 26 0.20 13.36 1.89
CA PHE A 26 -1.21 13.18 2.22
C PHE A 26 -1.98 14.47 1.93
N SER A 27 -3.11 14.33 1.25
CA SER A 27 -3.91 15.48 0.79
C SER A 27 -5.13 15.70 1.67
N PHE A 28 -5.38 16.95 2.05
CA PHE A 28 -6.64 17.34 2.69
C PHE A 28 -7.50 18.14 1.71
N LYS A 29 -8.76 17.76 1.52
CA LYS A 29 -9.74 18.59 0.80
C LYS A 29 -10.44 19.56 1.74
N ASN A 30 -10.94 20.63 1.16
CA ASN A 30 -11.89 21.50 1.85
C ASN A 30 -13.25 20.81 2.06
N ASP A 31 -14.10 21.39 2.88
CA ASP A 31 -15.43 20.84 3.24
C ASP A 31 -16.33 20.56 2.02
N LYS A 32 -16.06 21.22 0.88
CA LYS A 32 -16.80 21.03 -0.37
C LYS A 32 -16.22 19.92 -1.27
N GLY A 33 -15.11 19.30 -0.89
CA GLY A 33 -14.40 18.24 -1.65
C GLY A 33 -13.80 18.68 -2.99
N LYS A 34 -13.86 19.97 -3.33
CA LYS A 34 -13.52 20.47 -4.68
C LYS A 34 -12.09 20.99 -4.80
N ARG A 35 -11.49 21.45 -3.70
CA ARG A 35 -10.13 22.01 -3.69
C ARG A 35 -9.34 21.38 -2.56
N THR A 36 -8.07 21.12 -2.83
CA THR A 36 -7.12 20.80 -1.77
C THR A 36 -6.97 22.02 -0.88
N SER A 37 -7.13 21.83 0.43
CA SER A 37 -6.92 22.88 1.43
C SER A 37 -5.43 22.99 1.77
N HIS A 38 -4.79 21.85 2.04
CA HIS A 38 -3.36 21.75 2.31
C HIS A 38 -2.83 20.33 2.07
N HIS A 39 -1.52 20.21 1.94
CA HIS A 39 -0.78 18.96 1.86
C HIS A 39 0.01 18.76 3.15
N LEU A 40 0.00 17.55 3.68
CA LEU A 40 0.91 17.11 4.73
C LEU A 40 1.97 16.21 4.09
N ILE A 41 3.25 16.53 4.28
CA ILE A 41 4.36 15.72 3.75
C ILE A 41 5.14 15.17 4.93
N PHE A 42 4.99 13.87 5.17
CA PHE A 42 5.78 13.17 6.17
C PHE A 42 7.16 12.81 5.61
N VAL A 43 8.21 13.03 6.42
CA VAL A 43 9.59 12.74 6.04
C VAL A 43 10.30 12.06 7.19
N SER A 44 10.91 10.90 6.93
CA SER A 44 11.68 10.13 7.92
C SER A 44 12.96 9.57 7.33
N LYS A 45 13.95 9.30 8.19
CA LYS A 45 15.19 8.58 7.81
C LYS A 45 15.04 7.06 7.94
N HIS A 46 13.96 6.59 8.55
CA HIS A 46 13.81 5.18 8.92
C HIS A 46 12.48 4.60 8.43
N SER A 47 12.54 3.40 7.85
CA SER A 47 11.39 2.66 7.30
C SER A 47 10.28 2.47 8.33
N ARG A 48 10.65 2.18 9.59
CA ARG A 48 9.68 2.06 10.69
C ARG A 48 8.80 3.30 10.88
N GLY A 49 9.35 4.51 10.74
CA GLY A 49 8.55 5.74 10.84
C GLY A 49 7.61 5.89 9.64
N TYR A 50 8.06 5.46 8.46
CA TYR A 50 7.23 5.43 7.26
C TYR A 50 6.06 4.46 7.41
N GLU A 51 6.29 3.24 7.89
CA GLU A 51 5.24 2.23 8.15
C GLU A 51 4.17 2.78 9.12
N ILE A 52 4.59 3.33 10.27
CA ILE A 52 3.66 3.88 11.27
C ILE A 52 2.82 5.01 10.67
N MET A 53 3.44 5.95 9.95
CA MET A 53 2.70 7.06 9.37
C MET A 53 1.77 6.57 8.24
N LYS A 54 2.20 5.59 7.45
CA LYS A 54 1.39 4.98 6.39
C LYS A 54 0.14 4.31 6.95
N ASP A 55 0.27 3.62 8.08
CA ASP A 55 -0.87 3.02 8.77
C ASP A 55 -1.82 4.08 9.35
N ILE A 56 -1.30 5.16 9.96
CA ILE A 56 -2.14 6.28 10.46
C ILE A 56 -2.89 6.94 9.30
N MET A 57 -2.19 7.32 8.22
CA MET A 57 -2.81 7.95 7.06
C MET A 57 -3.81 7.04 6.36
N SER A 58 -3.58 5.72 6.36
CA SER A 58 -4.57 4.76 5.88
C SER A 58 -5.85 4.81 6.69
N GLY A 59 -5.77 4.95 8.02
CA GLY A 59 -6.93 5.07 8.90
C GLY A 59 -7.67 6.40 8.75
N GLU A 60 -6.95 7.48 8.45
CA GLU A 60 -7.52 8.82 8.22
C GLU A 60 -7.99 9.05 6.78
N SER A 61 -7.76 8.09 5.87
CA SER A 61 -8.26 8.19 4.50
C SER A 61 -9.78 8.04 4.49
N THR A 62 -10.48 8.94 3.79
CA THR A 62 -11.95 8.92 3.77
C THR A 62 -12.54 7.95 2.75
N SER A 63 -11.69 7.35 1.92
CA SER A 63 -12.08 6.38 0.91
C SER A 63 -11.00 5.31 0.73
N ASP A 64 -11.45 4.10 0.37
CA ASP A 64 -10.60 3.01 -0.05
C ASP A 64 -11.21 2.28 -1.25
N THR A 65 -10.39 1.56 -2.00
CA THR A 65 -10.84 0.69 -3.09
C THR A 65 -10.22 -0.69 -2.88
N GLN A 66 -11.05 -1.72 -2.68
CA GLN A 66 -10.62 -3.05 -2.26
C GLN A 66 -9.73 -3.04 -1.00
N GLY A 67 -9.94 -2.10 -0.07
CA GLY A 67 -9.12 -1.96 1.13
C GLY A 67 -7.74 -1.34 0.89
N VAL A 68 -7.48 -0.78 -0.31
CA VAL A 68 -6.32 0.07 -0.58
C VAL A 68 -6.72 1.53 -0.33
N PRO A 69 -6.11 2.22 0.65
CA PRO A 69 -6.50 3.57 1.05
C PRO A 69 -6.13 4.62 -0.01
N SER A 70 -6.91 5.70 -0.08
CA SER A 70 -6.65 6.81 -1.01
C SER A 70 -5.51 7.74 -0.60
N PHE A 71 -5.07 7.72 0.66
CA PHE A 71 -4.16 8.71 1.25
C PHE A 71 -4.65 10.16 1.08
N GLU A 72 -5.96 10.33 1.08
CA GLU A 72 -6.65 11.61 0.97
C GLU A 72 -7.75 11.67 2.03
N TYR A 73 -7.79 12.79 2.76
CA TYR A 73 -8.92 13.14 3.61
C TYR A 73 -9.83 14.10 2.85
N ASN A 74 -11.03 13.64 2.53
CA ASN A 74 -12.04 14.41 1.83
C ASN A 74 -13.38 14.34 2.58
N PRO A 75 -13.77 15.41 3.30
CA PRO A 75 -15.04 15.46 4.01
C PRO A 75 -16.27 15.17 3.14
N ALA A 76 -16.20 15.47 1.84
CA ALA A 76 -17.30 15.23 0.92
C ALA A 76 -17.48 13.74 0.56
N ASP A 77 -16.45 12.90 0.73
CA ASP A 77 -16.54 11.44 0.50
C ASP A 77 -17.23 10.71 1.66
N LEU A 78 -17.39 11.39 2.80
CA LEU A 78 -18.23 10.92 3.92
C LEU A 78 -19.73 10.95 3.58
N LEU A 79 -20.10 11.62 2.47
CA LEU A 79 -21.44 11.55 1.89
C LEU A 79 -21.48 10.40 0.87
N PRO A 80 -22.53 9.56 0.86
CA PRO A 80 -22.57 8.38 0.00
C PRO A 80 -22.71 8.79 -1.47
N ARG A 81 -21.58 8.92 -2.19
CA ARG A 81 -21.57 9.07 -3.65
C ARG A 81 -20.36 8.41 -4.33
N GLN A 82 -20.70 7.79 -5.46
CA GLN A 82 -19.89 7.19 -6.53
C GLN A 82 -19.28 5.82 -6.26
N THR A 83 -20.04 4.78 -6.59
CA THR A 83 -19.66 3.36 -6.43
C THR A 83 -19.06 2.75 -7.71
N LEU A 84 -19.34 3.27 -8.90
CA LEU A 84 -19.07 2.55 -10.16
C LEU A 84 -17.66 2.76 -10.75
N LEU A 85 -17.12 3.99 -10.75
CA LEU A 85 -15.80 4.26 -11.36
C LEU A 85 -14.64 3.67 -10.52
N PHE A 86 -14.76 3.64 -9.20
CA PHE A 86 -13.78 3.01 -8.30
C PHE A 86 -13.84 1.47 -8.34
N GLN A 87 -14.99 0.89 -8.70
CA GLN A 87 -15.11 -0.56 -8.91
C GLN A 87 -14.38 -1.06 -10.17
N LEU A 88 -14.02 -0.17 -11.10
CA LEU A 88 -13.27 -0.52 -12.30
C LEU A 88 -11.77 -0.65 -12.04
N SER A 89 -11.22 0.10 -11.08
CA SER A 89 -9.83 -0.09 -10.63
C SER A 89 -9.76 -1.34 -9.74
N ARG A 90 -8.87 -2.27 -10.07
CA ARG A 90 -8.64 -3.51 -9.30
C ARG A 90 -7.25 -3.52 -8.69
N PRO A 91 -6.95 -2.63 -7.73
CA PRO A 91 -5.60 -2.45 -7.21
C PRO A 91 -5.04 -3.71 -6.53
N LEU A 92 -5.87 -4.60 -5.98
CA LEU A 92 -5.37 -5.86 -5.44
C LEU A 92 -5.01 -6.88 -6.52
N ASP A 93 -5.65 -6.83 -7.68
CA ASP A 93 -5.29 -7.69 -8.82
C ASP A 93 -3.96 -7.22 -9.43
N GLU A 94 -3.76 -5.91 -9.56
CA GLU A 94 -2.46 -5.32 -9.95
C GLU A 94 -1.36 -5.73 -8.94
N LEU A 95 -1.62 -5.64 -7.64
CA LEU A 95 -0.67 -6.09 -6.61
C LEU A 95 -0.32 -7.59 -6.74
N LYS A 96 -1.26 -8.45 -7.12
CA LYS A 96 -0.97 -9.88 -7.34
C LYS A 96 0.05 -10.06 -8.47
N GLU A 97 -0.21 -9.44 -9.61
CA GLU A 97 0.64 -9.52 -10.79
C GLU A 97 2.05 -8.97 -10.49
N ASP A 98 2.12 -7.78 -9.87
CA ASP A 98 3.38 -7.14 -9.49
C ASP A 98 4.21 -8.00 -8.54
N LEU A 99 3.59 -8.64 -7.54
CA LEU A 99 4.29 -9.50 -6.59
C LEU A 99 4.83 -10.77 -7.26
N LEU A 100 4.05 -11.38 -8.16
CA LEU A 100 4.48 -12.57 -8.91
C LEU A 100 5.67 -12.26 -9.82
N ASP A 101 5.67 -11.11 -10.49
CA ASP A 101 6.76 -10.70 -11.37
C ASP A 101 8.01 -10.28 -10.57
N THR A 102 7.85 -9.38 -9.60
CA THR A 102 8.94 -8.80 -8.81
C THR A 102 9.73 -9.86 -8.02
N PHE A 103 9.02 -10.87 -7.48
CA PHE A 103 9.61 -11.89 -6.63
C PHE A 103 9.72 -13.27 -7.31
N LYS A 104 9.55 -13.34 -8.63
CA LYS A 104 9.64 -14.57 -9.42
C LYS A 104 10.88 -15.39 -9.07
N GLY A 105 10.66 -16.68 -8.77
CA GLY A 105 11.68 -17.65 -8.37
C GLY A 105 12.35 -17.39 -7.00
N ARG A 106 11.90 -16.40 -6.23
CA ARG A 106 12.46 -16.08 -4.91
C ARG A 106 11.67 -16.74 -3.79
N ARG A 107 12.35 -16.88 -2.64
CA ARG A 107 11.76 -17.35 -1.40
C ARG A 107 12.11 -16.41 -0.27
N LEU A 108 11.11 -15.74 0.30
CA LEU A 108 11.27 -14.66 1.27
C LEU A 108 10.14 -14.71 2.32
N PRO A 109 10.36 -14.22 3.55
CA PRO A 109 9.28 -14.06 4.51
C PRO A 109 8.33 -12.93 4.11
N MET A 110 7.06 -13.03 4.53
CA MET A 110 6.03 -12.02 4.24
C MET A 110 6.46 -10.59 4.64
N GLN A 111 7.14 -10.44 5.78
CA GLN A 111 7.65 -9.15 6.23
C GLN A 111 8.65 -8.53 5.25
N GLU A 112 9.57 -9.32 4.69
CA GLU A 112 10.55 -8.81 3.74
C GLU A 112 9.93 -8.45 2.39
N ILE A 113 8.92 -9.21 1.95
CA ILE A 113 8.16 -8.89 0.73
C ILE A 113 7.53 -7.51 0.88
N TYR A 114 6.86 -7.29 2.02
CA TYR A 114 6.29 -5.99 2.35
C TYR A 114 7.37 -4.90 2.37
N GLU A 115 8.45 -5.06 3.13
CA GLU A 115 9.50 -4.04 3.28
C GLU A 115 10.15 -3.65 1.95
N LYS A 116 10.35 -4.62 1.04
CA LYS A 116 10.99 -4.39 -0.25
C LYS A 116 10.09 -3.73 -1.29
N HIS A 117 8.77 -3.89 -1.20
CA HIS A 117 7.82 -3.43 -2.23
C HIS A 117 6.92 -2.26 -1.79
N ASN A 118 6.69 -2.08 -0.49
CA ASN A 118 5.67 -1.12 -0.04
C ASN A 118 6.03 0.36 -0.23
N VAL A 119 7.30 0.68 -0.38
CA VAL A 119 7.73 2.08 -0.49
C VAL A 119 7.21 2.63 -1.80
N ASP A 120 6.60 3.81 -1.74
CA ASP A 120 6.02 4.51 -2.90
C ASP A 120 4.84 3.81 -3.59
N THR A 121 4.27 2.79 -2.95
CA THR A 121 3.03 2.15 -3.40
C THR A 121 1.86 2.52 -2.46
N PRO A 122 0.61 2.48 -2.92
CA PRO A 122 -0.55 2.75 -2.05
C PRO A 122 -0.87 1.58 -1.11
N TYR A 123 -0.17 0.46 -1.23
CA TYR A 123 -0.48 -0.77 -0.50
C TYR A 123 0.00 -0.74 0.95
N ILE A 124 -0.89 -1.09 1.88
CA ILE A 124 -0.58 -1.28 3.30
C ILE A 124 -0.31 -2.76 3.60
N LYS A 125 0.32 -3.06 4.74
CA LYS A 125 0.73 -4.42 5.13
C LYS A 125 -0.43 -5.43 5.05
N LYS A 126 -1.66 -5.00 5.36
CA LYS A 126 -2.86 -5.82 5.24
C LYS A 126 -3.11 -6.30 3.79
N ASN A 127 -2.98 -5.42 2.79
CA ASN A 127 -3.19 -5.79 1.39
C ASN A 127 -2.25 -6.93 0.95
N TYR A 128 -0.98 -6.88 1.37
CA TYR A 128 -0.03 -7.96 1.08
C TYR A 128 -0.44 -9.29 1.72
N LYS A 129 -0.94 -9.27 2.97
CA LYS A 129 -1.40 -10.49 3.65
C LYS A 129 -2.60 -11.10 2.94
N ASP A 130 -3.53 -10.26 2.51
CA ASP A 130 -4.75 -10.68 1.82
C ASP A 130 -4.42 -11.25 0.44
N VAL A 131 -3.57 -10.55 -0.34
CA VAL A 131 -3.12 -11.00 -1.67
C VAL A 131 -2.28 -12.28 -1.61
N LEU A 132 -1.30 -12.36 -0.70
CA LEU A 132 -0.48 -13.57 -0.56
C LEU A 132 -1.29 -14.77 -0.05
N ARG A 133 -2.35 -14.52 0.72
CA ARG A 133 -3.30 -15.56 1.12
C ARG A 133 -4.05 -16.08 -0.11
N GLU A 134 -4.62 -15.19 -0.91
CA GLU A 134 -5.36 -15.56 -2.11
C GLU A 134 -4.48 -16.34 -3.09
N LEU A 135 -3.29 -15.84 -3.40
CA LEU A 135 -2.32 -16.52 -4.26
C LEU A 135 -1.91 -17.91 -3.72
N TYR A 136 -1.85 -18.10 -2.41
CA TYR A 136 -1.56 -19.40 -1.81
C TYR A 136 -2.75 -20.35 -1.90
N ASP A 137 -3.96 -19.85 -1.61
CA ASP A 137 -5.18 -20.64 -1.66
C ASP A 137 -5.50 -21.08 -3.11
N ASP A 138 -5.12 -20.28 -4.11
CA ASP A 138 -5.22 -20.58 -5.55
C ASP A 138 -4.06 -21.45 -6.09
N GLY A 139 -3.04 -21.74 -5.27
CA GLY A 139 -1.89 -22.57 -5.64
C GLY A 139 -0.83 -21.89 -6.50
N SER A 140 -0.95 -20.59 -6.76
CA SER A 140 0.00 -19.78 -7.52
C SER A 140 1.34 -19.61 -6.81
N ILE A 141 1.36 -19.67 -5.47
CA ILE A 141 2.59 -19.61 -4.66
C ILE A 141 2.60 -20.71 -3.60
N GLY A 142 3.81 -21.10 -3.17
CA GLY A 142 3.99 -21.93 -1.98
C GLY A 142 4.10 -21.07 -0.73
N ALA A 143 3.56 -21.51 0.40
CA ALA A 143 3.75 -20.83 1.69
C ALA A 143 3.90 -21.83 2.83
N ILE A 144 4.86 -21.59 3.72
CA ILE A 144 5.06 -22.41 4.92
C ILE A 144 5.29 -21.54 6.15
N CYS A 145 4.72 -21.95 7.28
CA CYS A 145 5.06 -21.38 8.57
C CYS A 145 6.51 -21.75 8.95
N PRO A 146 7.16 -20.99 9.86
CA PRO A 146 8.49 -21.34 10.38
C PRO A 146 8.59 -22.75 10.99
N LYS A 147 7.46 -23.29 11.45
CA LYS A 147 7.35 -24.66 12.00
C LYS A 147 7.15 -25.75 10.93
N GLY A 148 7.31 -25.42 9.64
CA GLY A 148 7.13 -26.34 8.51
C GLY A 148 5.68 -26.71 8.19
N LYS A 149 4.71 -26.10 8.87
CA LYS A 149 3.27 -26.36 8.67
C LYS A 149 2.65 -25.38 7.66
N PRO A 150 1.58 -25.76 6.95
CA PRO A 150 0.85 -24.81 6.12
C PRO A 150 0.30 -23.63 6.95
N PRO A 151 0.15 -22.44 6.37
CA PRO A 151 -0.51 -21.31 7.00
C PRO A 151 -1.89 -21.68 7.54
N ARG A 152 -2.22 -21.26 8.76
CA ARG A 152 -3.57 -21.46 9.34
C ARG A 152 -4.60 -20.71 8.50
N LYS A 153 -5.84 -21.21 8.46
CA LYS A 153 -6.94 -20.58 7.72
C LYS A 153 -7.09 -19.10 8.13
N ALA A 154 -7.33 -18.22 7.15
CA ALA A 154 -7.55 -16.79 7.34
C ALA A 154 -6.42 -15.96 8.00
N THR A 155 -5.20 -16.50 8.14
CA THR A 155 -4.09 -15.76 8.79
C THR A 155 -2.79 -15.83 8.01
N PHE A 156 -2.19 -14.69 7.67
CA PHE A 156 -0.89 -14.66 7.00
C PHE A 156 0.12 -13.88 7.86
N SER A 157 0.83 -14.57 8.75
CA SER A 157 1.78 -13.91 9.66
C SER A 157 3.06 -13.45 8.94
N ASP A 158 3.67 -12.40 9.46
CA ASP A 158 4.91 -11.78 8.99
C ASP A 158 6.08 -12.78 8.77
N LYS A 159 6.08 -13.88 9.53
CA LYS A 159 7.11 -14.92 9.49
C LYS A 159 6.84 -16.06 8.49
N ILE A 160 5.72 -16.04 7.77
CA ILE A 160 5.43 -17.08 6.76
C ILE A 160 6.43 -16.92 5.62
N MET A 161 7.10 -18.01 5.30
CA MET A 161 8.00 -18.11 4.16
C MET A 161 7.19 -18.36 2.91
N VAL A 162 7.25 -17.43 1.97
CA VAL A 162 6.59 -17.49 0.67
C VAL A 162 7.61 -17.92 -0.37
N THR A 163 7.20 -18.82 -1.27
CA THR A 163 7.98 -19.29 -2.40
C THR A 163 7.23 -18.97 -3.68
N PHE A 164 7.80 -18.10 -4.50
CA PHE A 164 7.25 -17.73 -5.80
C PHE A 164 7.75 -18.71 -6.87
N PRO A 165 6.90 -19.13 -7.82
CA PRO A 165 7.31 -20.01 -8.92
C PRO A 165 8.33 -19.32 -9.83
N LYS A 166 9.11 -20.13 -10.55
CA LYS A 166 10.04 -19.64 -11.57
C LYS A 166 9.35 -19.30 -12.88
#